data_AF-A0A524P619-F1
#
_entry.id   AF-A0A524P619-F1
#
_cell.length_a   1.000
_cell.length_b   1.000
_cell.length_c   1.000
_cell.angle_alpha   90.00
_cell.angle_beta   90.00
_cell.angle_gamma   90.00
#
_symmetry.space_group_name_H-M   'P 1'
#
loop_
_entity.id
_entity.type
_entity.pdbx_description
1 polymer ?
#
loop_
_entity_poly.entity_id
_entity_poly.type
_entity_poly.pdbx_seq_one_letter_code
_entity_poly.pdbx_strand_id
1 'polypeptide(L)'
;MGENDFYLYAESLDYNYRLIGKLANKAIRAAKEREKELYDEVYQNSSMTDKLIREAVLTSLEEVHSLLDKKGTYFNSTIPKHSFLPCDHGIIFAANIAQKFANISGFIRGMKQIISSQIKNTQAKWPFQENSPLAQNLNIRYPIVQGAMANITESLEFALMVADHGALPTFALGGLMGPEADQLLQQVASSELRDRPYMAGIIGLEVIKARRDVQLQSIQTHGVPFTLIAAGSTNLAKHVLTQGQRVFFHTPALSIFQDAMNNHIEFLILEGSECGGHIGMLSSWILWENVLEYLDSIRVSIHSKVNVIFAGGIMNAMSSAMLATMLGNHLDLINPGIQMGTAYLFTPEIISGNALSPVYQN
;
A
#
# COMPACT_ATOMS: atom_id res chain seq x y z
N MET A 1 -9.63 -18.45 -21.39
CA MET A 1 -10.27 -18.23 -20.08
C MET A 1 -10.99 -19.53 -19.73
N GLY A 2 -10.29 -20.46 -19.08
CA GLY A 2 -10.86 -21.71 -18.61
C GLY A 2 -11.33 -21.53 -17.17
N GLU A 3 -12.35 -22.29 -16.74
CA GLU A 3 -12.85 -22.30 -15.37
C GLU A 3 -11.69 -22.31 -14.35
N ASN A 4 -11.72 -21.36 -13.42
CA ASN A 4 -10.73 -21.25 -12.34
C ASN A 4 -10.95 -22.40 -11.34
N ASP A 5 -10.49 -23.60 -11.70
CA ASP A 5 -10.55 -24.82 -10.87
C ASP A 5 -9.51 -24.84 -9.75
N PHE A 6 -8.87 -23.72 -9.43
CA PHE A 6 -7.83 -23.63 -8.41
C PHE A 6 -8.40 -23.16 -7.07
N TYR A 7 -7.87 -23.70 -5.99
CA TYR A 7 -8.20 -23.35 -4.62
C TYR A 7 -6.92 -22.95 -3.88
N LEU A 8 -6.99 -21.81 -3.19
CA LEU A 8 -5.99 -21.32 -2.26
C LEU A 8 -6.46 -21.66 -0.85
N TYR A 9 -5.82 -22.64 -0.22
CA TYR A 9 -6.09 -22.96 1.19
C TYR A 9 -5.46 -21.91 2.10
N ALA A 10 -6.15 -21.58 3.19
CA ALA A 10 -5.85 -20.52 4.17
C ALA A 10 -6.02 -19.08 3.66
N GLU A 11 -6.70 -18.90 2.52
CA GLU A 11 -7.09 -17.57 2.02
C GLU A 11 -8.07 -16.85 2.97
N SER A 12 -8.94 -17.59 3.63
CA SER A 12 -9.99 -17.03 4.49
C SER A 12 -9.54 -16.83 5.94
N LEU A 13 -8.32 -17.26 6.29
CA LEU A 13 -7.85 -17.38 7.67
C LEU A 13 -6.80 -16.32 8.07
N ASP A 14 -6.56 -15.32 7.21
CA ASP A 14 -5.56 -14.24 7.40
C ASP A 14 -4.19 -14.77 7.85
N TYR A 15 -3.75 -15.88 7.25
CA TYR A 15 -2.50 -16.57 7.59
C TYR A 15 -1.47 -16.48 6.46
N ASN A 16 -0.18 -16.37 6.81
CA ASN A 16 0.89 -16.03 5.86
C ASN A 16 1.25 -17.14 4.86
N TYR A 17 0.81 -18.38 5.08
CA TYR A 17 1.13 -19.51 4.22
C TYR A 17 -0.12 -20.01 3.51
N ARG A 18 -0.05 -20.08 2.18
CA ARG A 18 -1.13 -20.59 1.34
C ARG A 18 -0.66 -21.84 0.61
N LEU A 19 -1.60 -22.76 0.40
CA LEU A 19 -1.39 -23.89 -0.50
C LEU A 19 -2.29 -23.72 -1.71
N ILE A 20 -1.73 -23.88 -2.91
CA ILE A 20 -2.52 -23.88 -4.15
C ILE A 20 -2.67 -25.29 -4.69
N GLY A 21 -3.86 -25.61 -5.20
CA GLY A 21 -4.06 -26.78 -6.04
C GLY A 21 -5.42 -26.82 -6.73
N LYS A 22 -5.67 -27.85 -7.55
CA LYS A 22 -6.93 -28.03 -8.28
C LYS A 22 -8.06 -28.68 -7.47
N LEU A 23 -9.25 -28.09 -7.49
CA LEU A 23 -10.49 -28.60 -6.89
C LEU A 23 -10.91 -30.00 -7.38
N ALA A 24 -10.44 -30.42 -8.56
CA ALA A 24 -10.65 -31.79 -9.05
C ALA A 24 -9.99 -32.86 -8.14
N ASN A 25 -9.03 -32.48 -7.30
CA ASN A 25 -8.40 -33.38 -6.33
C ASN A 25 -9.27 -33.51 -5.07
N LYS A 26 -9.61 -34.74 -4.68
CA LYS A 26 -10.41 -35.04 -3.48
C LYS A 26 -9.78 -34.48 -2.20
N ALA A 27 -8.46 -34.48 -2.08
CA ALA A 27 -7.77 -33.96 -0.91
C ALA A 27 -7.84 -32.43 -0.81
N ILE A 28 -7.87 -31.74 -1.96
CA ILE A 28 -8.05 -30.29 -2.05
C ILE A 28 -9.47 -29.89 -1.64
N ARG A 29 -10.48 -30.66 -2.05
CA ARG A 29 -11.87 -30.43 -1.60
C ARG A 29 -12.04 -30.61 -0.09
N ALA A 30 -11.42 -31.66 0.47
CA ALA A 30 -11.46 -31.90 1.91
C ALA A 30 -10.79 -30.76 2.69
N ALA A 31 -9.65 -30.24 2.20
CA ALA A 31 -9.00 -29.07 2.80
C ALA A 31 -9.90 -27.82 2.73
N LYS A 32 -10.62 -27.61 1.62
CA LYS A 32 -11.57 -26.50 1.45
C LYS A 32 -12.76 -26.56 2.41
N GLU A 33 -13.34 -27.75 2.57
CA GLU A 33 -14.41 -27.97 3.55
C GLU A 33 -13.91 -27.64 4.96
N ARG A 34 -12.69 -28.08 5.29
CA ARG A 34 -12.09 -27.83 6.60
C ARG A 34 -11.75 -26.36 6.85
N GLU A 35 -11.26 -25.62 5.85
CA GLU A 35 -11.04 -24.17 5.98
C GLU A 35 -12.36 -23.45 6.28
N LYS A 36 -13.45 -23.83 5.60
CA LYS A 36 -14.75 -23.23 5.83
C LYS A 36 -15.25 -23.47 7.25
N GLU A 37 -15.13 -24.70 7.75
CA GLU A 37 -15.48 -25.05 9.13
C GLU A 37 -14.67 -24.20 10.12
N LEU A 38 -13.36 -24.08 9.91
CA LEU A 38 -12.50 -23.27 10.76
C LEU A 38 -12.85 -21.77 10.68
N TYR A 39 -13.18 -21.25 9.51
CA TYR A 39 -13.62 -19.87 9.35
C TYR A 39 -14.88 -19.60 10.17
N ASP A 40 -15.86 -20.50 10.09
CA ASP A 40 -17.10 -20.39 10.86
C ASP A 40 -16.82 -20.50 12.37
N GLU A 41 -15.92 -21.38 12.80
CA GLU A 41 -15.50 -21.53 14.20
C GLU A 41 -14.76 -20.31 14.75
N VAL A 42 -13.86 -19.71 13.96
CA VAL A 42 -12.98 -18.60 14.37
C VAL A 42 -13.73 -17.27 14.32
N TYR A 43 -14.38 -16.96 13.20
CA TYR A 43 -14.88 -15.61 12.94
C TYR A 43 -16.34 -15.40 13.34
N GLN A 44 -17.10 -16.47 13.61
CA GLN A 44 -18.44 -16.33 14.21
C GLN A 44 -18.44 -16.43 15.74
N ASN A 45 -17.29 -16.75 16.36
CA ASN A 45 -17.17 -16.87 17.80
C ASN A 45 -16.50 -15.64 18.43
N SER A 46 -17.31 -14.76 19.01
CA SER A 46 -16.86 -13.52 19.67
C SER A 46 -15.97 -13.70 20.91
N SER A 47 -15.75 -14.95 21.36
CA SER A 47 -14.88 -15.29 22.50
C SER A 47 -13.47 -15.75 22.12
N MET A 48 -13.15 -15.85 20.83
CA MET A 48 -11.83 -16.24 20.34
C MET A 48 -10.78 -15.14 20.58
N THR A 49 -9.64 -15.52 21.16
CA THR A 49 -8.45 -14.65 21.26
C THR A 49 -7.48 -14.97 20.13
N ASP A 50 -6.63 -14.02 19.72
CA ASP A 50 -5.61 -14.22 18.67
C ASP A 50 -4.76 -15.48 18.87
N LYS A 51 -4.45 -15.81 20.13
CA LYS A 51 -3.70 -17.03 20.46
C LYS A 51 -4.48 -18.29 20.09
N LEU A 52 -5.77 -18.35 20.45
CA LEU A 52 -6.64 -19.49 20.15
C LEU A 52 -6.91 -19.62 18.66
N ILE A 53 -7.05 -18.48 17.96
CA ILE A 53 -7.16 -18.44 16.50
C ILE A 53 -5.91 -19.06 15.86
N ARG A 54 -4.71 -18.65 16.29
CA ARG A 54 -3.45 -19.22 15.79
C ARG A 54 -3.34 -20.72 16.06
N GLU A 55 -3.69 -21.18 17.26
CA GLU A 55 -3.68 -22.61 17.62
C GLU A 55 -4.67 -23.41 16.76
N ALA A 56 -5.88 -22.89 16.53
CA ALA A 56 -6.88 -23.52 15.68
C ALA A 56 -6.43 -23.59 14.21
N VAL A 57 -5.82 -22.51 13.69
CA VAL A 57 -5.25 -22.48 12.34
C VAL A 57 -4.10 -23.49 12.20
N LEU A 58 -3.17 -23.52 13.16
CA LEU A 58 -2.06 -24.50 13.17
C LEU A 58 -2.58 -25.94 13.22
N THR A 59 -3.58 -26.21 14.07
CA THR A 59 -4.21 -27.54 14.15
C THR A 59 -4.87 -27.92 12.82
N SER A 60 -5.59 -27.01 12.19
CA SER A 60 -6.20 -27.24 10.87
C SER A 60 -5.14 -27.49 9.78
N LEU A 61 -4.02 -26.76 9.82
CA LEU A 61 -2.88 -26.98 8.93
C LEU A 61 -2.27 -28.37 9.13
N GLU A 62 -2.15 -28.86 10.36
CA GLU A 62 -1.68 -30.21 10.66
C GLU A 62 -2.67 -31.30 10.20
N GLU A 63 -3.98 -31.07 10.38
CA GLU A 63 -5.03 -31.95 9.88
C GLU A 63 -5.02 -32.03 8.35
N VAL A 64 -4.91 -30.88 7.68
CA VAL A 64 -4.72 -30.83 6.23
C VAL A 64 -3.43 -31.53 5.86
N HIS A 65 -2.31 -31.26 6.51
CA HIS A 65 -1.06 -31.96 6.26
C HIS A 65 -1.23 -33.49 6.35
N SER A 66 -1.90 -34.01 7.38
CA SER A 66 -2.20 -35.43 7.55
C SER A 66 -3.13 -36.01 6.46
N LEU A 67 -4.13 -35.25 6.01
CA LEU A 67 -4.98 -35.61 4.88
C LEU A 67 -4.18 -35.72 3.57
N LEU A 68 -3.12 -34.92 3.44
CA LEU A 68 -2.28 -34.84 2.25
C LEU A 68 -1.13 -35.86 2.24
N ASP A 69 -0.52 -36.13 3.41
CA ASP A 69 0.61 -37.05 3.57
C ASP A 69 0.20 -38.52 3.35
N LYS A 70 -0.99 -38.92 3.81
CA LYS A 70 -1.56 -40.28 3.62
C LYS A 70 -1.73 -40.70 2.15
N LYS A 71 -1.54 -39.79 1.18
CA LYS A 71 -1.62 -40.06 -0.27
C LYS A 71 -0.39 -39.64 -1.07
N GLY A 72 0.70 -39.20 -0.43
CA GLY A 72 2.01 -39.00 -1.06
C GLY A 72 2.08 -37.94 -2.17
N THR A 73 1.43 -36.78 -2.03
CA THR A 73 1.38 -35.76 -3.12
C THR A 73 1.83 -34.35 -2.74
N TYR A 74 2.51 -34.18 -1.60
CA TYR A 74 3.35 -33.01 -1.38
C TYR A 74 4.50 -33.03 -2.40
N PHE A 75 4.68 -31.96 -3.19
CA PHE A 75 5.90 -31.68 -3.99
C PHE A 75 6.41 -32.69 -5.03
N ASN A 76 5.86 -33.91 -5.08
CA ASN A 76 6.51 -35.05 -5.74
C ASN A 76 5.87 -35.43 -7.08
N SER A 77 4.75 -34.79 -7.45
CA SER A 77 4.12 -35.08 -8.74
C SER A 77 4.85 -34.36 -9.87
N THR A 78 5.21 -35.10 -10.91
CA THR A 78 5.68 -34.54 -12.19
C THR A 78 4.59 -33.78 -12.93
N ILE A 79 3.35 -33.83 -12.45
CA ILE A 79 2.20 -33.11 -12.99
C ILE A 79 1.69 -32.12 -11.93
N PRO A 80 2.05 -30.82 -12.01
CA PRO A 80 1.71 -29.81 -11.00
C PRO A 80 0.23 -29.75 -10.60
N LYS A 81 -0.68 -30.10 -11.52
CA LYS A 81 -2.13 -30.14 -11.26
C LYS A 81 -2.57 -31.21 -10.23
N HIS A 82 -1.68 -32.13 -9.87
CA HIS A 82 -1.92 -33.22 -8.92
C HIS A 82 -1.12 -33.07 -7.61
N SER A 83 -0.38 -31.96 -7.45
CA SER A 83 0.37 -31.65 -6.23
C SER A 83 -0.13 -30.37 -5.56
N PHE A 84 0.08 -30.30 -4.26
CA PHE A 84 0.04 -29.04 -3.53
C PHE A 84 1.38 -28.34 -3.70
N LEU A 85 1.32 -27.06 -4.09
CA LEU A 85 2.50 -26.22 -4.18
C LEU A 85 2.41 -25.12 -3.11
N PRO A 86 3.50 -24.84 -2.39
CA PRO A 86 3.56 -23.71 -1.48
C PRO A 86 3.46 -22.46 -2.33
N CYS A 87 2.71 -21.51 -1.80
CA CYS A 87 2.36 -20.31 -2.50
C CYS A 87 2.41 -19.17 -1.48
N ASP A 88 3.10 -18.10 -1.86
CA ASP A 88 3.00 -16.81 -1.18
C ASP A 88 2.34 -15.80 -2.12
N HIS A 89 2.31 -14.53 -1.70
CA HIS A 89 1.75 -13.46 -2.53
C HIS A 89 2.51 -13.24 -3.86
N GLY A 90 3.73 -13.74 -3.99
CA GLY A 90 4.54 -13.66 -5.21
C GLY A 90 4.07 -14.54 -6.36
N ILE A 91 3.10 -15.44 -6.14
CA ILE A 91 2.51 -16.27 -7.21
C ILE A 91 1.93 -15.45 -8.36
N ILE A 92 1.53 -14.21 -8.08
CA ILE A 92 0.99 -13.27 -9.07
C ILE A 92 1.98 -13.01 -10.22
N PHE A 93 3.29 -13.14 -9.95
CA PHE A 93 4.34 -12.92 -10.94
C PHE A 93 4.62 -14.14 -11.82
N ALA A 94 4.08 -15.32 -11.49
CA ALA A 94 4.42 -16.56 -12.17
C ALA A 94 4.13 -16.51 -13.68
N ALA A 95 2.99 -15.94 -14.08
CA ALA A 95 2.64 -15.79 -15.49
C ALA A 95 3.60 -14.87 -16.23
N ASN A 96 3.96 -13.73 -15.63
CA ASN A 96 4.90 -12.77 -16.21
C ASN A 96 6.30 -13.39 -16.36
N ILE A 97 6.82 -14.00 -15.29
CA ILE A 97 8.11 -14.68 -15.29
C ILE A 97 8.16 -15.76 -16.38
N ALA A 98 7.12 -16.58 -16.52
CA ALA A 98 7.06 -17.63 -17.55
C ALA A 98 7.00 -17.07 -18.98
N GLN A 99 6.37 -15.91 -19.18
CA GLN A 99 6.35 -15.24 -20.49
C GLN A 99 7.69 -14.57 -20.81
N LYS A 100 8.34 -13.99 -19.80
CA LYS A 100 9.58 -13.21 -19.95
C LYS A 100 10.82 -14.10 -20.07
N PHE A 101 10.82 -15.27 -19.45
CA PHE A 101 11.98 -16.15 -19.39
C PHE A 101 11.65 -17.57 -19.83
N ALA A 102 12.37 -18.07 -20.83
CA ALA A 102 12.15 -19.39 -21.41
C ALA A 102 12.42 -20.55 -20.43
N ASN A 103 13.28 -20.35 -19.43
CA ASN A 103 13.64 -21.37 -18.43
C ASN A 103 14.25 -20.73 -17.17
N ILE A 104 14.44 -21.54 -16.13
CA ILE A 104 14.99 -21.12 -14.82
C ILE A 104 16.38 -20.48 -14.96
N SER A 105 17.25 -21.02 -15.83
CA SER A 105 18.59 -20.43 -16.06
C SER A 105 18.49 -19.03 -16.70
N GLY A 106 17.54 -18.84 -17.62
CA GLY A 106 17.20 -17.54 -18.19
C GLY A 106 16.68 -16.58 -17.13
N PHE A 107 15.78 -17.03 -16.27
CA PHE A 107 15.24 -16.24 -15.16
C PHE A 107 16.33 -15.77 -14.19
N ILE A 108 17.18 -16.67 -13.69
CA ILE A 108 18.26 -16.32 -12.74
C ILE A 108 19.26 -15.32 -13.37
N ARG A 109 19.64 -15.52 -14.63
CA ARG A 109 20.53 -14.58 -15.34
C ARG A 109 19.84 -13.24 -15.58
N GLY A 110 18.59 -13.26 -16.01
CA GLY A 110 17.77 -12.08 -16.25
C GLY A 110 17.59 -11.24 -14.99
N MET A 111 17.27 -11.86 -13.85
CA MET A 111 17.19 -11.18 -12.56
C MET A 111 18.48 -10.44 -12.21
N LYS A 112 19.64 -11.09 -12.33
CA LYS A 112 20.94 -10.45 -12.05
C LYS A 112 21.18 -9.24 -12.95
N GLN A 113 20.80 -9.34 -14.23
CA GLN A 113 20.90 -8.25 -15.19
C GLN A 113 19.95 -7.10 -14.84
N ILE A 114 18.70 -7.40 -14.50
CA ILE A 114 17.69 -6.42 -14.07
C ILE A 114 18.18 -5.66 -12.85
N ILE A 115 18.63 -6.37 -11.80
CA ILE A 115 19.17 -5.78 -10.56
C ILE A 115 20.38 -4.88 -10.88
N SER A 116 21.32 -5.36 -11.71
CA SER A 116 22.49 -4.57 -12.08
C SER A 116 22.12 -3.29 -12.85
N SER A 117 21.13 -3.37 -13.74
CA SER A 117 20.60 -2.23 -14.49
C SER A 117 19.89 -1.23 -13.57
N GLN A 118 19.04 -1.73 -12.67
CA GLN A 118 18.35 -0.96 -11.65
C GLN A 118 19.34 -0.15 -10.80
N ILE A 119 20.36 -0.82 -10.23
CA ILE A 119 21.42 -0.16 -9.46
C ILE A 119 22.11 0.93 -10.28
N LYS A 120 22.53 0.62 -11.51
CA LYS A 120 23.20 1.58 -12.39
C LYS A 120 22.34 2.81 -12.68
N ASN A 121 21.06 2.60 -12.98
CA ASN A 121 20.13 3.68 -13.29
C ASN A 121 19.84 4.55 -12.07
N THR A 122 19.69 3.95 -10.88
CA THR A 122 19.51 4.67 -9.62
C THR A 122 20.76 5.47 -9.23
N GLN A 123 21.96 4.94 -9.46
CA GLN A 123 23.21 5.69 -9.28
C GLN A 123 23.33 6.86 -10.25
N ALA A 124 22.91 6.68 -11.51
CA ALA A 124 22.91 7.74 -12.50
C ALA A 124 21.84 8.81 -12.22
N LYS A 125 20.71 8.41 -11.62
CA LYS A 125 19.58 9.28 -11.33
C LYS A 125 18.87 8.86 -10.05
N TRP A 126 19.24 9.50 -8.95
CA TRP A 126 18.56 9.29 -7.67
C TRP A 126 17.12 9.84 -7.73
N PRO A 127 16.08 9.03 -7.43
CA PRO A 127 14.69 9.45 -7.57
C PRO A 127 14.24 10.47 -6.52
N PHE A 128 14.77 10.39 -5.30
CA PHE A 128 14.32 11.18 -4.15
C PHE A 128 15.22 12.37 -3.86
N GLN A 129 15.68 13.05 -4.92
CA GLN A 129 16.52 14.24 -4.83
C GLN A 129 15.69 15.52 -4.66
N GLU A 130 16.35 16.58 -4.20
CA GLU A 130 15.78 17.93 -4.20
C GLU A 130 15.34 18.35 -5.60
N ASN A 131 14.20 19.05 -5.69
CA ASN A 131 13.63 19.53 -6.95
C ASN A 131 13.39 18.41 -7.99
N SER A 132 13.10 17.18 -7.55
CA SER A 132 12.63 16.13 -8.47
C SER A 132 11.33 16.57 -9.19
N PRO A 133 10.95 15.96 -10.33
CA PRO A 133 9.72 16.32 -11.03
C PRO A 133 8.47 16.28 -10.14
N LEU A 134 8.37 15.31 -9.23
CA LEU A 134 7.26 15.24 -8.28
C LEU A 134 7.34 16.38 -7.25
N ALA A 135 8.52 16.68 -6.72
CA ALA A 135 8.73 17.77 -5.77
C ALA A 135 8.34 19.13 -6.36
N GLN A 136 8.73 19.39 -7.62
CA GLN A 136 8.32 20.58 -8.37
C GLN A 136 6.80 20.64 -8.58
N ASN A 137 6.17 19.51 -8.95
CA ASN A 137 4.71 19.43 -9.14
C ASN A 137 3.92 19.72 -7.84
N LEU A 138 4.51 19.38 -6.70
CA LEU A 138 3.94 19.60 -5.37
C LEU A 138 4.38 20.91 -4.72
N ASN A 139 5.29 21.67 -5.36
CA ASN A 139 5.91 22.88 -4.82
C ASN A 139 6.63 22.66 -3.47
N ILE A 140 7.28 21.50 -3.30
CA ILE A 140 8.07 21.12 -2.11
C ILE A 140 9.53 20.88 -2.49
N ARG A 141 10.43 20.81 -1.49
CA ARG A 141 11.86 20.60 -1.74
C ARG A 141 12.16 19.15 -2.15
N TYR A 142 11.62 18.19 -1.41
CA TYR A 142 11.85 16.76 -1.61
C TYR A 142 10.54 16.05 -1.92
N PRO A 143 10.52 14.97 -2.73
CA PRO A 143 9.32 14.19 -3.02
C PRO A 143 8.96 13.27 -1.85
N ILE A 144 8.84 13.84 -0.65
CA ILE A 144 8.57 13.18 0.61
C ILE A 144 7.24 13.71 1.12
N VAL A 145 6.31 12.81 1.37
CA VAL A 145 5.00 13.08 1.95
C VAL A 145 5.00 12.54 3.38
N GLN A 146 4.58 13.37 4.32
CA GLN A 146 4.33 12.92 5.67
C GLN A 146 2.94 12.29 5.73
N GLY A 147 2.85 11.03 6.18
CA GLY A 147 1.59 10.29 6.18
C GLY A 147 0.57 10.87 7.16
N ALA A 148 -0.72 10.79 6.83
CA ALA A 148 -1.80 11.13 7.76
C ALA A 148 -1.83 10.14 8.92
N MET A 149 -1.48 10.58 10.13
CA MET A 149 -1.52 9.74 11.35
C MET A 149 -2.47 10.37 12.35
N ALA A 150 -3.52 9.62 12.72
CA ALA A 150 -4.56 10.10 13.63
C ALA A 150 -4.00 10.35 15.03
N ASN A 151 -4.43 11.45 15.66
CA ASN A 151 -3.98 11.96 16.96
C ASN A 151 -2.49 12.36 17.02
N ILE A 152 -1.86 12.56 15.86
CA ILE A 152 -0.45 12.94 15.74
C ILE A 152 -0.33 14.13 14.78
N THR A 153 -1.00 14.05 13.64
CA THR A 153 -0.76 14.95 12.49
C THR A 153 -1.77 16.08 12.40
N GLU A 154 -2.57 16.24 13.44
CA GLU A 154 -3.47 17.36 13.67
C GLU A 154 -2.75 18.56 14.35
N SER A 155 -1.43 18.45 14.59
CA SER A 155 -0.60 19.55 15.10
C SER A 155 -0.12 20.48 13.99
N LEU A 156 -0.46 21.77 14.10
CA LEU A 156 0.01 22.82 13.19
C LEU A 156 1.52 23.07 13.34
N GLU A 157 2.04 23.10 14.56
CA GLU A 157 3.46 23.33 14.83
C GLU A 157 4.31 22.23 14.20
N PHE A 158 3.88 20.98 14.31
CA PHE A 158 4.57 19.86 13.68
C PHE A 158 4.49 19.93 12.14
N ALA A 159 3.34 20.29 11.58
CA ALA A 159 3.17 20.48 10.14
C ALA A 159 4.10 21.59 9.58
N LEU A 160 4.28 22.69 10.32
CA LEU A 160 5.23 23.76 9.96
C LEU A 160 6.66 23.23 9.94
N MET A 161 7.08 22.48 10.96
CA MET A 161 8.42 21.86 11.00
C MET A 161 8.66 20.91 9.84
N VAL A 162 7.67 20.08 9.47
CA VAL A 162 7.75 19.19 8.30
C VAL A 162 7.92 19.99 7.00
N ALA A 163 7.14 21.06 6.84
CA ALA A 163 7.25 21.93 5.68
C ALA A 163 8.61 22.65 5.61
N ASP A 164 9.17 23.07 6.75
CA ASP A 164 10.49 23.73 6.84
C ASP A 164 11.63 22.82 6.41
N HIS A 165 11.52 21.54 6.74
CA HIS A 165 12.43 20.50 6.28
C HIS A 165 12.17 20.06 4.82
N GLY A 166 11.13 20.61 4.18
CA GLY A 166 10.91 20.52 2.75
C GLY A 166 10.09 19.33 2.27
N ALA A 167 9.41 18.62 3.18
CA ALA A 167 8.42 17.58 2.88
C ALA A 167 7.00 18.17 2.84
N LEU A 168 6.03 17.41 2.31
CA LEU A 168 4.61 17.78 2.31
C LEU A 168 3.95 17.34 3.63
N PRO A 169 3.52 18.28 4.50
CA PRO A 169 2.75 17.94 5.70
C PRO A 169 1.31 17.53 5.35
N THR A 170 0.76 16.64 6.15
CA THR A 170 -0.62 16.13 6.00
C THR A 170 -1.37 16.17 7.33
N PHE A 171 -2.53 16.82 7.35
CA PHE A 171 -3.45 16.80 8.48
C PHE A 171 -4.39 15.60 8.42
N ALA A 172 -4.38 14.74 9.44
CA ALA A 172 -5.30 13.60 9.52
C ALA A 172 -6.69 14.03 10.02
N LEU A 173 -7.62 14.29 9.10
CA LEU A 173 -9.00 14.61 9.45
C LEU A 173 -9.84 13.37 9.72
N GLY A 174 -9.40 12.18 9.28
CA GLY A 174 -10.19 10.94 9.30
C GLY A 174 -10.86 10.59 10.64
N GLY A 175 -10.21 10.92 11.77
CA GLY A 175 -10.73 10.71 13.12
C GLY A 175 -11.56 11.88 13.68
N LEU A 176 -11.40 13.09 13.14
CA LEU A 176 -12.02 14.31 13.65
C LEU A 176 -13.50 14.41 13.28
N MET A 177 -14.31 14.94 14.19
CA MET A 177 -15.67 15.37 13.89
C MET A 177 -15.66 16.62 13.01
N GLY A 178 -16.78 16.89 12.33
CA GLY A 178 -16.90 18.01 11.39
C GLY A 178 -16.43 19.36 11.95
N PRO A 179 -16.92 19.81 13.12
CA PRO A 179 -16.49 21.07 13.73
C PRO A 179 -15.00 21.10 14.11
N GLU A 180 -14.44 19.96 14.52
CA GLU A 180 -13.01 19.86 14.89
C GLU A 180 -12.12 19.98 13.65
N ALA A 181 -12.52 19.34 12.54
CA ALA A 181 -11.84 19.45 11.27
C ALA A 181 -11.91 20.88 10.71
N ASP A 182 -13.07 21.53 10.79
CA ASP A 182 -13.23 22.93 10.37
C ASP A 182 -12.36 23.88 11.19
N GLN A 183 -12.37 23.73 12.52
CA GLN A 183 -11.55 24.54 13.42
C GLN A 183 -10.05 24.37 13.15
N LEU A 184 -9.58 23.14 12.95
CA LEU A 184 -8.19 22.87 12.60
C LEU A 184 -7.81 23.54 11.28
N LEU A 185 -8.63 23.38 10.23
CA LEU A 185 -8.34 23.98 8.93
C LEU A 185 -8.42 25.51 8.95
N GLN A 186 -9.30 26.09 9.76
CA GLN A 186 -9.35 27.54 9.99
C GLN A 186 -8.05 28.06 10.63
N GLN A 187 -7.52 27.34 11.63
CA GLN A 187 -6.23 27.66 12.24
C GLN A 187 -5.09 27.59 11.23
N VAL A 188 -5.06 26.54 10.41
CA VAL A 188 -4.07 26.40 9.32
C VAL A 188 -4.16 27.56 8.33
N ALA A 189 -5.37 27.90 7.88
CA ALA A 189 -5.61 29.01 6.94
C ALA A 189 -5.22 30.39 7.50
N SER A 190 -5.20 30.53 8.83
CA SER A 190 -4.80 31.76 9.52
C SER A 190 -3.31 31.80 9.90
N SER A 191 -2.57 30.73 9.62
CA SER A 191 -1.15 30.57 9.98
C SER A 191 -0.21 30.86 8.82
N GLU A 192 1.09 30.79 9.08
CA GLU A 192 2.15 30.89 8.06
C GLU A 192 2.12 29.71 7.06
N LEU A 193 1.49 28.58 7.41
CA LEU A 193 1.39 27.41 6.54
C LEU A 193 0.44 27.65 5.34
N ARG A 194 -0.46 28.64 5.43
CA ARG A 194 -1.47 28.93 4.39
C ARG A 194 -0.84 29.22 3.02
N ASP A 195 0.37 29.78 3.01
CA ASP A 195 1.08 30.20 1.80
C ASP A 195 2.03 29.09 1.27
N ARG A 196 1.88 27.86 1.78
CA ARG A 196 2.73 26.69 1.51
C ARG A 196 1.87 25.48 1.13
N PRO A 197 2.42 24.48 0.42
CA PRO A 197 1.68 23.26 0.15
C PRO A 197 1.49 22.43 1.43
N TYR A 198 0.28 21.95 1.63
CA TYR A 198 -0.09 20.98 2.66
C TYR A 198 -1.26 20.14 2.18
N MET A 199 -1.52 19.02 2.86
CA MET A 199 -2.55 18.07 2.50
C MET A 199 -3.52 17.84 3.67
N ALA A 200 -4.79 17.52 3.38
CA ALA A 200 -5.74 17.03 4.38
C ALA A 200 -6.21 15.62 4.02
N GLY A 201 -6.12 14.69 4.97
CA GLY A 201 -6.49 13.29 4.79
C GLY A 201 -7.83 12.92 5.37
N ILE A 202 -8.69 12.34 4.55
CA ILE A 202 -10.01 11.83 4.93
C ILE A 202 -10.10 10.31 4.74
N ILE A 203 -11.04 9.69 5.45
CA ILE A 203 -11.43 8.30 5.23
C ILE A 203 -12.64 8.27 4.29
N GLY A 204 -12.56 7.47 3.23
CA GLY A 204 -13.53 7.41 2.15
C GLY A 204 -14.66 6.39 2.33
N LEU A 205 -14.68 5.67 3.46
CA LEU A 205 -15.67 4.62 3.74
C LEU A 205 -17.10 5.18 3.77
N GLU A 206 -18.05 4.42 3.22
CA GLU A 206 -19.43 4.90 3.08
C GLU A 206 -20.17 4.97 4.42
N VAL A 207 -19.80 4.12 5.38
CA VAL A 207 -20.37 4.11 6.74
C VAL A 207 -20.13 5.40 7.52
N ILE A 208 -19.16 6.22 7.10
CA ILE A 208 -18.85 7.53 7.71
C ILE A 208 -19.17 8.71 6.79
N LYS A 209 -19.96 8.49 5.72
CA LYS A 209 -20.28 9.50 4.69
C LYS A 209 -20.65 10.86 5.28
N ALA A 210 -21.56 10.90 6.26
CA ALA A 210 -22.03 12.16 6.83
C ALA A 210 -20.88 13.00 7.43
N ARG A 211 -19.95 12.36 8.14
CA ARG A 211 -18.76 13.04 8.70
C ARG A 211 -17.78 13.46 7.60
N ARG A 212 -17.51 12.56 6.65
CA ARG A 212 -16.61 12.79 5.52
C ARG A 212 -17.08 13.98 4.66
N ASP A 213 -18.37 14.09 4.40
CA ASP A 213 -18.91 15.16 3.56
C ASP A 213 -18.73 16.54 4.22
N VAL A 214 -18.86 16.63 5.56
CA VAL A 214 -18.57 17.87 6.31
C VAL A 214 -17.07 18.19 6.28
N GLN A 215 -16.20 17.19 6.40
CA GLN A 215 -14.75 17.38 6.28
C GLN A 215 -14.37 17.89 4.88
N LEU A 216 -14.94 17.30 3.81
CA LEU A 216 -14.74 17.75 2.43
C LEU A 216 -15.21 19.19 2.21
N GLN A 217 -16.34 19.57 2.80
CA GLN A 217 -16.83 20.94 2.76
C GLN A 217 -15.84 21.90 3.46
N SER A 218 -15.27 21.49 4.59
CA SER A 218 -14.28 22.28 5.33
C SER A 218 -12.99 22.45 4.52
N ILE A 219 -12.50 21.36 3.91
CA ILE A 219 -11.35 21.38 2.98
C ILE A 219 -11.58 22.39 1.85
N GLN A 220 -12.78 22.38 1.25
CA GLN A 220 -13.14 23.34 0.18
C GLN A 220 -13.21 24.78 0.70
N THR A 221 -13.84 24.99 1.86
CA THR A 221 -14.03 26.31 2.47
C THR A 221 -12.70 27.00 2.77
N HIS A 222 -11.73 26.25 3.28
CA HIS A 222 -10.41 26.77 3.66
C HIS A 222 -9.35 26.64 2.55
N GLY A 223 -9.74 26.21 1.35
CA GLY A 223 -8.84 26.19 0.19
C GLY A 223 -7.64 25.26 0.32
N VAL A 224 -7.81 24.09 0.96
CA VAL A 224 -6.72 23.12 1.14
C VAL A 224 -6.17 22.66 -0.22
N PRO A 225 -4.85 22.72 -0.47
CA PRO A 225 -4.27 22.44 -1.79
C PRO A 225 -4.44 20.99 -2.27
N PHE A 226 -4.33 20.03 -1.36
CA PHE A 226 -4.36 18.60 -1.66
C PHE A 226 -5.28 17.84 -0.71
N THR A 227 -6.04 16.90 -1.26
CA THR A 227 -6.90 16.01 -0.48
C THR A 227 -6.43 14.57 -0.63
N LEU A 228 -6.09 13.95 0.49
CA LEU A 228 -5.79 12.54 0.59
C LEU A 228 -7.06 11.76 0.89
N ILE A 229 -7.34 10.73 0.11
CA ILE A 229 -8.46 9.81 0.32
C ILE A 229 -7.90 8.42 0.59
N ALA A 230 -8.04 7.97 1.85
CA ALA A 230 -7.74 6.62 2.28
C ALA A 230 -9.03 5.80 2.39
N ALA A 231 -8.98 4.49 2.10
CA ALA A 231 -10.14 3.58 2.16
C ALA A 231 -11.40 4.11 1.43
N GLY A 232 -11.21 4.78 0.29
CA GLY A 232 -12.29 5.35 -0.53
C GLY A 232 -12.45 4.67 -1.88
N SER A 233 -13.44 5.11 -2.65
CA SER A 233 -13.63 4.70 -4.04
C SER A 233 -13.05 5.73 -5.01
N THR A 234 -12.72 5.29 -6.22
CA THR A 234 -12.34 6.19 -7.33
C THR A 234 -13.47 7.14 -7.71
N ASN A 235 -14.73 6.75 -7.53
CA ASN A 235 -15.89 7.63 -7.70
C ASN A 235 -15.86 8.82 -6.73
N LEU A 236 -15.52 8.58 -5.47
CA LEU A 236 -15.34 9.65 -4.49
C LEU A 236 -14.17 10.57 -4.91
N ALA A 237 -13.04 9.99 -5.31
CA ALA A 237 -11.91 10.78 -5.78
C ALA A 237 -12.26 11.67 -6.97
N LYS A 238 -13.00 11.15 -7.96
CA LYS A 238 -13.52 11.95 -9.08
C LYS A 238 -14.43 13.08 -8.61
N HIS A 239 -15.32 12.81 -7.67
CA HIS A 239 -16.19 13.85 -7.13
C HIS A 239 -15.38 14.98 -6.50
N VAL A 240 -14.32 14.65 -5.75
CA VAL A 240 -13.40 15.66 -5.18
C VAL A 240 -12.65 16.41 -6.29
N LEU A 241 -12.19 15.72 -7.34
CA LEU A 241 -11.56 16.35 -8.51
C LEU A 241 -12.50 17.35 -9.21
N THR A 242 -13.81 17.05 -9.33
CA THR A 242 -14.76 18.00 -9.95
C THR A 242 -14.99 19.27 -9.12
N GLN A 243 -14.60 19.28 -7.84
CA GLN A 243 -14.59 20.47 -7.00
C GLN A 243 -13.31 21.32 -7.17
N GLY A 244 -12.44 20.97 -8.12
CA GLY A 244 -11.20 21.71 -8.42
C GLY A 244 -10.04 21.40 -7.50
N GLN A 245 -10.16 20.41 -6.62
CA GLN A 245 -9.08 19.98 -5.73
C GLN A 245 -8.17 18.97 -6.43
N ARG A 246 -6.93 18.85 -5.94
CA ARG A 246 -5.98 17.82 -6.37
C ARG A 246 -5.99 16.66 -5.38
N VAL A 247 -5.99 15.43 -5.88
CA VAL A 247 -6.27 14.24 -5.05
C VAL A 247 -5.08 13.29 -5.00
N PHE A 248 -4.71 12.92 -3.77
CA PHE A 248 -3.91 11.74 -3.47
C PHE A 248 -4.83 10.58 -3.10
N PHE A 249 -4.66 9.43 -3.74
CA PHE A 249 -5.56 8.28 -3.55
C PHE A 249 -4.78 7.04 -3.15
N HIS A 250 -5.16 6.40 -2.04
CA HIS A 250 -4.59 5.12 -1.64
C HIS A 250 -5.05 4.02 -2.60
N THR A 251 -4.09 3.28 -3.13
CA THR A 251 -4.28 2.18 -4.10
C THR A 251 -3.61 0.91 -3.57
N PRO A 252 -4.17 0.25 -2.55
CA PRO A 252 -3.53 -0.91 -1.88
C PRO A 252 -3.59 -2.22 -2.71
N ALA A 253 -4.00 -2.15 -3.97
CA ALA A 253 -4.09 -3.27 -4.89
C ALA A 253 -3.97 -2.79 -6.34
N LEU A 254 -3.45 -3.66 -7.23
CA LEU A 254 -3.30 -3.34 -8.66
C LEU A 254 -4.63 -2.95 -9.32
N SER A 255 -5.73 -3.64 -9.01
CA SER A 255 -7.05 -3.32 -9.58
C SER A 255 -7.51 -1.90 -9.26
N ILE A 256 -7.24 -1.43 -8.03
CA ILE A 256 -7.57 -0.08 -7.59
C ILE A 256 -6.64 0.94 -8.26
N PHE A 257 -5.34 0.62 -8.41
CA PHE A 257 -4.40 1.46 -9.15
C PHE A 257 -4.80 1.64 -10.61
N GLN A 258 -5.19 0.55 -11.30
CA GLN A 258 -5.69 0.58 -12.67
C GLN A 258 -6.95 1.42 -12.81
N ASP A 259 -7.92 1.21 -11.90
CA ASP A 259 -9.15 2.01 -11.90
C ASP A 259 -8.86 3.49 -11.63
N ALA A 260 -7.93 3.82 -10.73
CA ALA A 260 -7.52 5.20 -10.47
C ALA A 260 -6.87 5.86 -11.69
N MET A 261 -6.01 5.15 -12.43
CA MET A 261 -5.43 5.62 -13.69
C MET A 261 -6.51 5.88 -14.76
N ASN A 262 -7.47 4.96 -14.91
CA ASN A 262 -8.57 5.09 -15.85
C ASN A 262 -9.48 6.29 -15.53
N ASN A 263 -9.53 6.68 -14.26
CA ASN A 263 -10.27 7.85 -13.78
C ASN A 263 -9.42 9.12 -13.65
N HIS A 264 -8.20 9.11 -14.20
CA HIS A 264 -7.29 10.26 -14.26
C HIS A 264 -6.97 10.88 -12.89
N ILE A 265 -6.89 10.05 -11.85
CA ILE A 265 -6.45 10.51 -10.52
C ILE A 265 -4.94 10.78 -10.57
N GLU A 266 -4.53 11.97 -10.11
CA GLU A 266 -3.18 12.51 -10.35
C GLU A 266 -2.08 11.82 -9.52
N PHE A 267 -2.32 11.58 -8.23
CA PHE A 267 -1.32 11.05 -7.29
C PHE A 267 -1.79 9.73 -6.69
N LEU A 268 -1.04 8.66 -6.96
CA LEU A 268 -1.40 7.30 -6.57
C LEU A 268 -0.47 6.81 -5.47
N ILE A 269 -1.02 6.49 -4.30
CA ILE A 269 -0.26 5.98 -3.16
C ILE A 269 -0.32 4.45 -3.15
N LEU A 270 0.84 3.81 -3.21
CA LEU A 270 0.99 2.36 -3.08
C LEU A 270 1.40 2.04 -1.65
N GLU A 271 0.42 1.76 -0.80
CA GLU A 271 0.61 1.46 0.62
C GLU A 271 0.63 -0.05 0.85
N GLY A 272 1.81 -0.59 1.17
CA GLY A 272 2.00 -1.98 1.54
C GLY A 272 1.74 -2.24 3.03
N SER A 273 1.62 -3.51 3.40
CA SER A 273 1.24 -3.97 4.73
C SER A 273 2.26 -3.64 5.84
N GLU A 274 3.46 -3.18 5.50
CA GLU A 274 4.47 -2.68 6.43
C GLU A 274 4.18 -1.23 6.90
N CYS A 275 3.05 -0.63 6.49
CA CYS A 275 2.58 0.63 7.04
C CYS A 275 2.08 0.45 8.48
N GLY A 276 2.02 1.56 9.23
CA GLY A 276 1.34 1.58 10.53
C GLY A 276 -0.16 1.82 10.37
N GLY A 277 -0.95 1.44 11.37
CA GLY A 277 -2.40 1.66 11.37
C GLY A 277 -3.17 0.60 10.59
N HIS A 278 -4.07 1.02 9.70
CA HIS A 278 -4.84 0.09 8.87
C HIS A 278 -3.98 -0.40 7.71
N ILE A 279 -3.76 -1.70 7.62
CA ILE A 279 -2.87 -2.32 6.64
C ILE A 279 -3.65 -2.98 5.50
N GLY A 280 -3.08 -2.96 4.29
CA GLY A 280 -3.54 -3.78 3.17
C GLY A 280 -3.04 -5.22 3.28
N MET A 281 -3.53 -6.10 2.40
CA MET A 281 -3.14 -7.53 2.39
C MET A 281 -1.77 -7.78 1.75
N LEU A 282 -1.32 -6.91 0.84
CA LEU A 282 -0.07 -7.09 0.12
C LEU A 282 1.08 -6.40 0.84
N SER A 283 2.21 -7.09 0.95
CA SER A 283 3.45 -6.43 1.36
C SER A 283 3.87 -5.42 0.29
N SER A 284 4.64 -4.43 0.73
CA SER A 284 5.14 -3.32 -0.08
C SER A 284 5.80 -3.82 -1.36
N TRP A 285 6.74 -4.75 -1.25
CA TRP A 285 7.44 -5.31 -2.41
C TRP A 285 6.51 -5.97 -3.42
N ILE A 286 5.51 -6.72 -2.95
CA ILE A 286 4.57 -7.40 -3.84
C ILE A 286 3.66 -6.39 -4.52
N LEU A 287 3.12 -5.42 -3.78
CA LEU A 287 2.26 -4.37 -4.34
C LEU A 287 3.03 -3.51 -5.35
N TRP A 288 4.21 -3.04 -4.96
CA TRP A 288 5.03 -2.15 -5.78
C TRP A 288 5.48 -2.85 -7.06
N GLU A 289 6.03 -4.07 -6.99
CA GLU A 289 6.49 -4.79 -8.19
C GLU A 289 5.32 -5.12 -9.13
N ASN A 290 4.16 -5.50 -8.57
CA ASN A 290 2.95 -5.77 -9.37
C ASN A 290 2.50 -4.54 -10.19
N VAL A 291 2.59 -3.35 -9.60
CA VAL A 291 2.30 -2.11 -10.32
C VAL A 291 3.40 -1.77 -11.33
N LEU A 292 4.68 -1.95 -11.00
CA LEU A 292 5.79 -1.71 -11.94
C LEU A 292 5.73 -2.65 -13.16
N GLU A 293 5.42 -3.93 -12.95
CA GLU A 293 5.19 -4.89 -14.03
C GLU A 293 3.99 -4.51 -14.90
N TYR A 294 2.89 -4.05 -14.30
CA TYR A 294 1.76 -3.55 -15.05
C TYR A 294 2.14 -2.33 -15.90
N LEU A 295 2.84 -1.35 -15.32
CA LEU A 295 3.30 -0.17 -16.05
C LEU A 295 4.23 -0.56 -17.22
N ASP A 296 5.09 -1.56 -17.05
CA ASP A 296 5.89 -2.11 -18.14
C ASP A 296 5.02 -2.72 -19.25
N SER A 297 3.97 -3.44 -18.89
CA SER A 297 3.04 -4.07 -19.86
C SER A 297 2.26 -3.06 -20.70
N ILE A 298 2.01 -1.86 -20.15
CA ILE A 298 1.30 -0.76 -20.83
C ILE A 298 2.23 0.40 -21.22
N ARG A 299 3.55 0.19 -21.19
CA ARG A 299 4.58 1.23 -21.40
C ARG A 299 4.32 2.12 -22.63
N VAL A 300 3.87 1.55 -23.74
CA VAL A 300 3.59 2.26 -25.00
C VAL A 300 2.36 3.19 -24.89
N SER A 301 1.45 2.92 -23.96
CA SER A 301 0.24 3.71 -23.72
C SER A 301 0.44 4.84 -22.70
N ILE A 302 1.60 4.89 -22.02
CA ILE A 302 1.91 5.93 -21.03
C ILE A 302 2.50 7.14 -21.75
N HIS A 303 1.70 8.18 -21.94
CA HIS A 303 2.09 9.42 -22.62
C HIS A 303 2.75 10.44 -21.69
N SER A 304 2.44 10.36 -20.41
CA SER A 304 3.00 11.20 -19.34
C SER A 304 3.34 10.33 -18.15
N LYS A 305 4.42 10.68 -17.44
CA LYS A 305 4.84 9.94 -16.26
C LYS A 305 3.75 9.91 -15.20
N VAL A 306 3.55 8.75 -14.58
CA VAL A 306 2.58 8.55 -13.50
C VAL A 306 3.19 9.02 -12.18
N ASN A 307 2.48 9.83 -11.40
CA ASN A 307 2.95 10.21 -10.06
C ASN A 307 2.59 9.09 -9.08
N VAL A 308 3.63 8.41 -8.56
CA VAL A 308 3.46 7.26 -7.66
C VAL A 308 4.20 7.52 -6.37
N ILE A 309 3.47 7.44 -5.25
CA ILE A 309 4.01 7.63 -3.91
C ILE A 309 4.03 6.26 -3.24
N PHE A 310 5.22 5.81 -2.85
CA PHE A 310 5.41 4.52 -2.22
C PHE A 310 5.33 4.66 -0.70
N ALA A 311 4.53 3.82 -0.04
CA ALA A 311 4.28 3.87 1.39
C ALA A 311 4.34 2.45 2.01
N GLY A 312 4.84 2.37 3.25
CA GLY A 312 5.01 1.12 3.98
C GLY A 312 6.49 0.73 4.14
N GLY A 313 6.95 0.53 5.38
CA GLY A 313 8.32 0.08 5.68
C GLY A 313 9.48 1.04 5.34
N ILE A 314 9.18 2.27 4.89
CA ILE A 314 10.20 3.28 4.57
C ILE A 314 10.49 4.12 5.82
N MET A 315 11.70 3.98 6.38
CA MET A 315 12.09 4.58 7.66
C MET A 315 13.38 5.39 7.62
N ASN A 316 14.32 5.03 6.74
CA ASN A 316 15.66 5.61 6.72
C ASN A 316 16.34 5.46 5.33
N ALA A 317 17.60 5.91 5.26
CA ALA A 317 18.42 5.86 4.05
C ALA A 317 18.54 4.45 3.42
N MET A 318 18.56 3.38 4.24
CA MET A 318 18.64 2.01 3.73
C MET A 318 17.34 1.62 3.02
N SER A 319 16.20 1.80 3.69
CA SER A 319 14.89 1.48 3.10
C SER A 319 14.58 2.31 1.85
N SER A 320 14.97 3.60 1.82
CA SER A 320 14.78 4.44 0.64
C SER A 320 15.72 4.06 -0.50
N ALA A 321 16.96 3.62 -0.22
CA ALA A 321 17.87 3.08 -1.23
C ALA A 321 17.40 1.75 -1.83
N MET A 322 16.80 0.88 -1.02
CA MET A 322 16.19 -0.36 -1.48
C MET A 322 15.06 -0.07 -2.47
N LEU A 323 14.13 0.82 -2.09
CA LEU A 323 13.06 1.27 -2.99
C LEU A 323 13.64 1.94 -4.24
N ALA A 324 14.55 2.90 -4.10
CA ALA A 324 15.14 3.62 -5.22
C ALA A 324 15.79 2.66 -6.23
N THR A 325 16.42 1.58 -5.75
CA THR A 325 17.01 0.54 -6.61
C THR A 325 15.92 -0.19 -7.38
N MET A 326 14.85 -0.66 -6.72
CA MET A 326 13.72 -1.32 -7.38
C MET A 326 13.13 -0.47 -8.53
N LEU A 327 13.02 0.85 -8.34
CA LEU A 327 12.47 1.78 -9.33
C LEU A 327 13.41 2.08 -10.50
N GLY A 328 14.69 1.67 -10.45
CA GLY A 328 15.74 2.16 -11.35
C GLY A 328 15.45 1.99 -12.84
N ASN A 329 14.72 0.94 -13.24
CA ASN A 329 14.34 0.72 -14.65
C ASN A 329 13.01 1.39 -15.07
N HIS A 330 12.34 2.08 -14.14
CA HIS A 330 11.01 2.66 -14.33
C HIS A 330 10.99 4.17 -14.16
N LEU A 331 12.14 4.81 -13.88
CA LEU A 331 12.26 6.26 -13.67
C LEU A 331 11.88 7.11 -14.91
N ASP A 332 11.71 6.48 -16.07
CA ASP A 332 11.18 7.07 -17.29
C ASP A 332 9.65 6.98 -17.39
N LEU A 333 9.01 6.09 -16.63
CA LEU A 333 7.55 5.91 -16.59
C LEU A 333 6.88 6.62 -15.41
N ILE A 334 7.61 6.83 -14.32
CA ILE A 334 7.03 7.38 -13.09
C ILE A 334 7.76 8.62 -12.59
N ASN A 335 7.03 9.45 -11.86
CA ASN A 335 7.56 10.46 -10.96
C ASN A 335 7.41 9.92 -9.52
N PRO A 336 8.46 9.31 -8.96
CA PRO A 336 8.34 8.62 -7.68
C PRO A 336 8.46 9.58 -6.50
N GLY A 337 7.69 9.30 -5.46
CA GLY A 337 7.83 9.88 -4.12
C GLY A 337 7.72 8.83 -3.03
N ILE A 338 7.98 9.22 -1.79
CA ILE A 338 7.81 8.34 -0.63
C ILE A 338 6.85 8.97 0.36
N GLN A 339 6.03 8.13 1.00
CA GLN A 339 5.21 8.51 2.15
C GLN A 339 5.74 7.80 3.39
N MET A 340 5.99 8.59 4.43
CA MET A 340 6.55 8.10 5.69
C MET A 340 5.63 8.50 6.85
N GLY A 341 5.28 7.54 7.70
CA GLY A 341 4.50 7.75 8.92
C GLY A 341 5.37 7.48 10.14
N THR A 342 5.51 6.19 10.48
CA THR A 342 6.27 5.69 11.64
C THR A 342 7.65 6.31 11.82
N ALA A 343 8.36 6.65 10.74
CA ALA A 343 9.66 7.32 10.81
C ALA A 343 9.64 8.64 11.60
N TYR A 344 8.55 9.42 11.47
CA TYR A 344 8.38 10.69 12.16
C TYR A 344 8.22 10.52 13.68
N LEU A 345 7.78 9.35 14.16
CA LEU A 345 7.66 9.08 15.60
C LEU A 345 9.02 9.07 16.32
N PHE A 346 10.10 8.87 15.56
CA PHE A 346 11.49 8.82 16.05
C PHE A 346 12.24 10.14 15.84
N THR A 347 11.53 11.23 15.55
CA THR A 347 12.13 12.57 15.33
C THR A 347 11.99 13.44 16.58
N PRO A 348 12.94 14.31 16.90
CA PRO A 348 12.75 15.28 17.99
C PRO A 348 11.60 16.27 17.71
N GLU A 349 11.35 16.57 16.43
CA GLU A 349 10.32 17.50 15.96
C GLU A 349 8.91 17.08 16.38
N ILE A 350 8.64 15.78 16.51
CA ILE A 350 7.31 15.31 16.94
C ILE A 350 6.99 15.74 18.38
N ILE A 351 8.01 15.89 19.23
CA ILE A 351 7.87 16.35 20.61
C ILE A 351 7.86 17.87 20.66
N SER A 352 8.83 18.53 20.02
CA SER A 352 8.90 20.00 20.03
C SER A 352 7.73 20.66 19.29
N GLY A 353 7.14 19.95 18.31
CA GLY A 353 5.93 20.33 17.60
C GLY A 353 4.64 19.88 18.30
N ASN A 354 4.69 19.42 19.55
CA ASN A 354 3.53 19.00 20.35
C ASN A 354 2.61 17.94 19.69
N ALA A 355 3.13 17.19 18.71
CA ALA A 355 2.39 16.12 18.05
C ALA A 355 2.38 14.82 18.89
N LEU A 356 3.38 14.64 19.75
CA LEU A 356 3.47 13.51 20.67
C LEU A 356 4.08 13.93 22.01
N SER A 357 3.69 13.24 23.09
CA SER A 357 4.24 13.48 24.42
C SER A 357 5.67 12.93 24.55
N PRO A 358 6.59 13.62 25.28
CA PRO A 358 7.94 13.11 25.55
C PRO A 358 7.96 11.71 26.18
N VAL A 359 6.87 11.29 26.84
CA VAL A 359 6.73 9.96 27.46
C VAL A 359 6.97 8.82 26.45
N TYR A 360 6.70 9.03 25.17
CA TYR A 360 6.85 8.00 24.13
C TYR A 360 8.26 7.86 23.54
N GLN A 361 9.21 8.70 23.95
CA GLN A 361 10.61 8.65 23.49
C GLN A 361 11.62 8.31 24.61
N ASN A 362 11.13 8.06 25.83
CA ASN A 362 11.96 7.72 26.99
C ASN A 362 12.34 6.24 27.06
#